data_AF-A0A960D6C5-F1
#
_entry.id   AF-A0A960D6C5-F1
#
_cell.length_a   1.000
_cell.length_b   1.000
_cell.length_c   1.000
_cell.angle_alpha   90.00
_cell.angle_beta   90.00
_cell.angle_gamma   90.00
#
_symmetry.space_group_name_H-M   'P 1'
#
loop_
_entity.id
_entity.type
_entity.pdbx_description
1 polymer ?
#
loop_
_entity_poly.entity_id
_entity_poly.type
_entity_poly.pdbx_seq_one_letter_code
_entity_poly.pdbx_strand_id
1 'polypeptide(L)'
;RLGVAPQLVDEVARLVRLTVSHHPAPGDHNGEVLSDADLAALAVPRERYVQNTAAIRAEYAHIPDDAFRKGRQQVLVSLLEGPGVFRTDYARREWEATARDNLRAEFAALAD
;
A
#
# COMPACT_ATOMS: atom_id res chain seq x y z
N ARG A 1 9.12 -30.11 0.09
CA ARG A 1 9.99 -28.92 0.28
C ARG A 1 10.50 -28.47 -1.09
N LEU A 2 10.65 -27.17 -1.34
CA LEU A 2 11.00 -26.62 -2.66
C LEU A 2 12.50 -26.68 -3.02
N GLY A 3 13.36 -27.25 -2.17
CA GLY A 3 14.79 -27.46 -2.49
C GLY A 3 15.67 -26.21 -2.48
N VAL A 4 15.22 -25.10 -1.89
CA VAL A 4 15.94 -23.82 -1.87
C VAL A 4 16.87 -23.66 -0.65
N ALA A 5 17.86 -22.79 -0.77
CA ALA A 5 18.81 -22.47 0.30
C ALA A 5 18.11 -21.84 1.51
N PRO A 6 18.52 -22.17 2.76
CA PRO A 6 17.92 -21.61 3.97
C PRO A 6 17.88 -20.07 4.00
N GLN A 7 18.95 -19.42 3.52
CA GLN A 7 19.06 -17.96 3.47
C GLN A 7 17.99 -17.32 2.60
N LEU A 8 17.58 -17.99 1.51
CA LEU A 8 16.48 -17.51 0.68
C LEU A 8 15.15 -17.61 1.42
N VAL A 9 14.94 -18.67 2.20
CA VAL A 9 13.73 -18.83 3.02
C VAL A 9 13.67 -17.72 4.07
N ASP A 10 14.79 -17.42 4.73
CA ASP A 10 14.88 -16.36 5.72
C ASP A 10 14.59 -14.99 5.12
N GLU A 11 15.15 -14.70 3.93
CA GLU A 11 14.91 -13.45 3.21
C GLU A 11 13.45 -13.31 2.79
N VAL A 12 12.84 -14.35 2.20
CA VAL A 12 11.42 -14.35 1.84
C VAL A 12 10.56 -14.14 3.09
N ALA A 13 10.87 -14.81 4.20
CA ALA A 13 10.13 -14.63 5.44
C ALA A 13 10.27 -13.21 6.02
N ARG A 14 11.45 -12.59 5.89
CA ARG A 14 11.68 -11.19 6.26
C ARG A 14 10.83 -10.25 5.40
N LEU A 15 10.86 -10.45 4.09
CA LEU A 15 10.13 -9.69 3.09
C LEU A 15 8.60 -9.79 3.26
N VAL A 16 8.07 -10.99 3.54
CA VAL A 16 6.65 -11.17 3.85
C VAL A 16 6.24 -10.39 5.10
N ARG A 17 7.09 -10.30 6.13
CA ARG A 17 6.77 -9.49 7.32
C ARG A 17 6.90 -7.99 7.06
N LEU A 18 7.75 -7.59 6.12
CA LEU A 18 7.93 -6.19 5.74
C LEU A 18 6.66 -5.59 5.11
N THR A 19 5.82 -6.40 4.45
CA THR A 19 4.54 -5.92 3.88
C THR A 19 3.49 -5.56 4.94
N VAL A 20 3.78 -5.72 6.23
CA VAL A 20 2.92 -5.17 7.30
C VAL A 20 3.10 -3.65 7.40
N SER A 21 4.31 -3.14 7.14
CA SER A 21 4.63 -1.71 7.31
C SER A 21 4.99 -1.01 6.01
N HIS A 22 5.46 -1.73 4.98
CA HIS A 22 5.96 -1.16 3.71
C HIS A 22 7.06 -0.11 3.91
N HIS A 23 7.80 -0.20 5.02
CA HIS A 23 8.82 0.75 5.43
C HIS A 23 10.21 0.08 5.44
N PRO A 24 10.77 -0.24 4.26
CA PRO A 24 12.13 -0.76 4.17
C PRO A 24 13.14 0.30 4.64
N ALA A 25 14.29 -0.17 5.14
CA ALA A 25 15.42 0.70 5.40
C ALA A 25 15.98 1.26 4.07
N PRO A 26 16.48 2.51 4.03
CA PRO A 26 17.09 3.05 2.81
C PRO A 26 18.22 2.15 2.29
N GLY A 27 18.14 1.74 1.03
CA GLY A 27 19.11 0.85 0.40
C GLY A 27 18.83 -0.65 0.57
N ASP A 28 17.77 -1.04 1.30
CA ASP A 28 17.22 -2.41 1.27
C ASP A 28 16.47 -2.64 -0.03
N HIS A 29 17.21 -2.85 -1.12
CA HIS A 29 16.64 -2.89 -2.47
C HIS A 29 15.50 -3.92 -2.63
N ASN A 30 15.65 -5.12 -2.04
CA ASN A 30 14.59 -6.14 -2.09
C ASN A 30 13.32 -5.65 -1.37
N GLY A 31 13.49 -5.01 -0.20
CA GLY A 31 12.38 -4.46 0.56
C GLY A 31 11.71 -3.28 -0.14
N GLU A 32 12.49 -2.41 -0.77
CA GLU A 32 12.01 -1.28 -1.58
C GLU A 32 11.18 -1.77 -2.78
N VAL A 33 11.73 -2.69 -3.57
CA VAL A 33 11.05 -3.25 -4.74
C VAL A 33 9.78 -4.01 -4.34
N LEU A 34 9.83 -4.82 -3.28
CA LEU A 34 8.65 -5.55 -2.82
C LEU A 34 7.55 -4.61 -2.31
N SER A 35 7.92 -3.60 -1.51
CA SER A 35 6.95 -2.63 -0.99
C SER A 35 6.30 -1.85 -2.12
N ASP A 36 7.08 -1.44 -3.12
CA ASP A 36 6.55 -0.75 -4.30
C ASP A 36 5.61 -1.64 -5.12
N ALA A 37 5.97 -2.92 -5.31
CA ALA A 37 5.14 -3.88 -6.04
C ALA A 37 3.82 -4.15 -5.33
N ASP A 38 3.84 -4.31 -4.01
CA ASP A 38 2.64 -4.54 -3.19
C ASP A 38 1.72 -3.30 -3.22
N LEU A 39 2.28 -2.10 -3.13
CA LEU A 39 1.54 -0.84 -3.15
C LEU A 39 1.19 -0.33 -4.56
N ALA A 40 1.66 -0.98 -5.63
CA ALA A 40 1.42 -0.54 -7.02
C ALA A 40 -0.08 -0.43 -7.36
N ALA A 41 -0.94 -1.19 -6.67
CA ALA A 41 -2.39 -1.10 -6.80
C ALA A 41 -2.95 0.30 -6.47
N LEU A 42 -2.23 1.12 -5.70
CA LEU A 42 -2.62 2.50 -5.40
C LEU A 42 -2.50 3.41 -6.63
N ALA A 43 -1.66 3.07 -7.60
CA ALA A 43 -1.38 3.87 -8.79
C ALA A 43 -2.14 3.40 -10.05
N VAL A 44 -3.15 2.53 -9.91
CA VAL A 44 -4.01 2.12 -11.02
C VAL A 44 -4.91 3.29 -11.49
N PRO A 45 -5.52 3.21 -12.69
CA PRO A 45 -6.49 4.19 -13.14
C PRO A 45 -7.62 4.41 -12.11
N ARG A 46 -8.10 5.66 -12.00
CA ARG A 46 -9.06 6.11 -10.99
C ARG A 46 -10.27 5.19 -10.85
N GLU A 47 -10.81 4.73 -11.97
CA GLU A 47 -12.00 3.89 -12.00
C GLU A 47 -11.75 2.55 -11.29
N ARG A 48 -10.59 1.93 -11.53
CA ARG A 48 -10.20 0.68 -10.87
C ARG A 48 -9.92 0.90 -9.38
N TYR A 49 -9.31 2.02 -9.03
CA TYR A 49 -9.06 2.37 -7.64
C TYR A 49 -10.38 2.51 -6.86
N VAL A 50 -11.35 3.25 -7.40
CA VAL A 50 -12.68 3.43 -6.78
C VAL A 50 -13.42 2.11 -6.64
N GLN A 51 -13.37 1.24 -7.67
CA GLN A 51 -13.95 -0.11 -7.60
C GLN A 51 -13.33 -0.94 -6.48
N ASN A 52 -12.00 -0.89 -6.35
CA ASN A 52 -11.28 -1.59 -5.29
C ASN A 52 -11.67 -1.05 -3.90
N THR A 53 -11.71 0.26 -3.70
CA THR A 53 -12.14 0.85 -2.42
C THR A 53 -13.60 0.49 -2.07
N ALA A 54 -14.50 0.45 -3.06
CA ALA A 54 -15.87 -0.01 -2.85
C ALA A 54 -15.93 -1.50 -2.45
N ALA A 55 -15.11 -2.35 -3.07
CA ALA A 55 -15.00 -3.77 -2.71
C ALA A 55 -14.48 -3.94 -1.28
N ILE A 56 -13.46 -3.16 -0.88
CA ILE A 56 -12.98 -3.13 0.51
C ILE A 56 -14.12 -2.72 1.45
N ARG A 57 -14.90 -1.68 1.13
CA ARG A 57 -16.04 -1.31 1.99
C ARG A 57 -17.05 -2.45 2.13
N ALA A 58 -17.33 -3.18 1.05
CA ALA A 58 -18.25 -4.31 1.06
C ALA A 58 -17.72 -5.49 1.90
N GLU A 59 -16.42 -5.81 1.83
CA GLU A 59 -15.78 -6.84 2.66
C GLU A 59 -15.92 -6.54 4.16
N TYR A 60 -15.78 -5.26 4.52
CA TYR A 60 -15.92 -4.77 5.89
C TYR A 60 -17.33 -4.28 6.23
N ALA A 61 -18.38 -4.71 5.51
CA ALA A 61 -19.77 -4.28 5.75
C ALA A 61 -20.28 -4.62 7.17
N HIS A 62 -19.65 -5.59 7.84
CA HIS A 62 -19.93 -5.97 9.22
C HIS A 62 -19.35 -4.98 10.25
N ILE A 63 -18.47 -4.06 9.84
CA ILE A 63 -17.92 -3.01 10.69
C ILE A 63 -18.80 -1.75 10.57
N PRO A 64 -19.17 -1.10 11.70
CA PRO A 64 -19.94 0.15 11.67
C PRO A 64 -19.26 1.23 10.83
N ASP A 65 -20.05 2.02 10.10
CA ASP A 65 -19.55 2.99 9.12
C ASP A 65 -18.55 4.00 9.72
N ASP A 66 -18.82 4.52 10.92
CA ASP A 66 -17.92 5.48 11.58
C ASP A 66 -16.58 4.85 11.96
N ALA A 67 -16.59 3.59 12.41
CA ALA A 67 -15.38 2.86 12.74
C ALA A 67 -14.57 2.53 11.48
N PHE A 68 -15.23 2.11 10.40
CA PHE A 68 -14.58 1.87 9.12
C PHE A 68 -13.99 3.16 8.54
N ARG A 69 -14.76 4.25 8.50
CA ARG A 69 -14.31 5.56 7.99
C ARG A 69 -13.06 6.02 8.72
N LYS A 70 -13.09 6.00 10.06
CA LYS A 70 -11.93 6.41 10.89
C LYS A 70 -10.71 5.52 10.64
N GLY A 71 -10.89 4.20 10.62
CA GLY A 71 -9.79 3.27 10.35
C GLY A 71 -9.21 3.45 8.94
N ARG A 72 -10.07 3.66 7.95
CA ARG A 72 -9.64 3.87 6.57
C ARG A 72 -8.90 5.19 6.40
N GLN A 73 -9.38 6.27 7.00
CA GLN A 73 -8.68 7.56 7.04
C GLN A 73 -7.28 7.43 7.66
N GLN A 74 -7.14 6.66 8.74
CA GLN A 74 -5.82 6.42 9.37
C GLN A 74 -4.86 5.73 8.40
N VAL A 75 -5.31 4.72 7.64
CA VAL A 75 -4.50 4.05 6.62
C VAL A 75 -4.10 5.02 5.50
N LEU A 76 -5.03 5.84 5.01
CA LEU A 76 -4.75 6.81 3.94
C LEU A 76 -3.73 7.86 4.40
N VAL A 77 -3.88 8.35 5.63
CA VAL A 77 -2.93 9.30 6.24
C VAL A 77 -1.55 8.66 6.37
N SER A 78 -1.45 7.44 6.91
CA SER A 78 -0.14 6.79 7.07
C SER A 78 0.58 6.55 5.75
N LEU A 79 -0.16 6.30 4.65
CA LEU A 79 0.41 6.17 3.31
C LEU A 79 0.83 7.52 2.70
N LEU A 80 0.13 8.60 3.03
CA LEU A 80 0.43 9.95 2.53
C LEU A 80 1.55 10.64 3.31
N GLU A 81 1.79 10.21 4.54
CA GLU A 81 2.86 10.66 5.43
C GLU A 81 4.22 10.06 5.06
N GLY A 82 5.31 10.75 5.42
CA GLY A 82 6.67 10.29 5.16
C GLY A 82 7.27 10.73 3.81
N PRO A 83 8.35 10.08 3.34
CA PRO A 83 9.11 10.51 2.16
C PRO A 83 8.44 10.22 0.80
N GLY A 84 7.24 9.63 0.80
CA GLY A 84 6.49 9.22 -0.39
C GLY A 84 5.82 7.85 -0.20
N VAL A 85 4.91 7.48 -1.11
CA VAL A 85 4.30 6.14 -1.13
C VAL A 85 5.33 5.12 -1.60
N PHE A 86 6.10 5.46 -2.63
CA PHE A 86 7.05 4.57 -3.28
C PHE A 86 8.53 4.84 -2.92
N ARG A 87 9.38 3.81 -3.00
CA ARG A 87 10.76 3.79 -2.52
C ARG A 87 11.81 3.73 -3.63
N THR A 88 11.54 3.07 -4.74
CA THR A 88 12.44 3.06 -5.90
C THR A 88 12.23 4.29 -6.77
N ASP A 89 13.28 4.71 -7.49
CA ASP A 89 13.18 5.85 -8.42
C ASP A 89 12.21 5.58 -9.57
N TYR A 90 12.13 4.33 -10.02
CA TYR A 90 11.17 3.91 -11.04
C TYR A 90 9.74 4.13 -10.54
N ALA A 91 9.36 3.55 -9.41
CA ALA A 91 8.01 3.65 -8.88
C ALA A 91 7.64 5.10 -8.51
N ARG A 92 8.59 5.87 -7.94
CA ARG A 92 8.36 7.30 -7.69
C ARG A 92 8.00 8.07 -8.96
N ARG A 93 8.73 7.83 -10.05
CA ARG A 93 8.51 8.53 -11.32
C ARG A 93 7.21 8.10 -12.00
N GLU A 94 6.93 6.81 -12.00
CA GLU A 94 5.79 6.27 -12.77
C GLU A 94 4.47 6.28 -11.99
N TRP A 95 4.50 6.18 -10.67
CA TRP A 95 3.33 5.80 -9.87
C TRP A 95 2.95 6.79 -8.76
N GLU A 96 3.90 7.56 -8.21
CA GLU A 96 3.66 8.41 -7.02
C GLU A 96 2.54 9.43 -7.25
N ALA A 97 2.55 10.14 -8.39
CA ALA A 97 1.53 11.15 -8.68
C ALA A 97 0.13 10.56 -8.68
N THR A 98 -0.07 9.47 -9.45
CA THR A 98 -1.36 8.77 -9.54
C THR A 98 -1.80 8.22 -8.19
N ALA A 99 -0.91 7.59 -7.43
CA ALA A 99 -1.23 7.06 -6.11
C ALA A 99 -1.65 8.16 -5.13
N ARG A 100 -0.91 9.26 -5.06
CA ARG A 100 -1.25 10.38 -4.16
C ARG A 100 -2.57 11.02 -4.53
N ASP A 101 -2.84 11.18 -5.82
CA ASP A 101 -4.14 11.71 -6.27
C ASP A 101 -5.26 10.76 -5.90
N ASN A 102 -5.06 9.45 -6.07
CA ASN A 102 -6.02 8.42 -5.67
C ASN A 102 -6.34 8.49 -4.17
N LEU A 103 -5.31 8.41 -3.33
CA LEU A 103 -5.41 8.46 -1.87
C LEU A 103 -6.07 9.74 -1.37
N ARG A 104 -5.71 10.90 -1.93
CA ARG A 104 -6.28 12.20 -1.51
C ARG A 104 -7.76 12.32 -1.85
N ALA A 105 -8.17 11.87 -3.04
CA ALA A 105 -9.59 11.93 -3.40
C ALA A 105 -10.43 10.94 -2.57
N GLU A 106 -9.87 9.77 -2.23
CA GLU A 106 -10.54 8.87 -1.27
C GLU A 106 -10.66 9.53 0.11
N PHE A 107 -9.59 10.14 0.59
CA PHE A 107 -9.59 10.81 1.88
C PHE A 107 -10.65 11.93 1.94
N ALA A 108 -10.75 12.75 0.88
CA ALA A 108 -11.77 13.79 0.77
C ALA A 108 -13.19 13.22 0.79
N ALA A 109 -13.46 12.15 0.04
CA ALA A 109 -14.77 11.51 -0.01
C ALA A 109 -15.19 10.84 1.31
N LEU A 110 -14.25 10.59 2.23
CA LEU A 110 -14.52 10.07 3.57
C LEU A 110 -14.73 11.19 4.61
N ALA A 111 -14.39 12.44 4.29
CA ALA A 111 -14.53 13.58 5.19
C ALA A 111 -15.93 14.23 5.12
N ASP A 112 -16.69 13.92 4.06
CA ASP A 112 -18.10 14.26 3.87
C ASP A 112 -19.04 13.21 4.52
#